data_AF-A0A5Q2TW42-F1
#
_entry.id   AF-A0A5Q2TW42-F1
#
_cell.length_a   1.000
_cell.length_b   1.000
_cell.length_c   1.000
_cell.angle_alpha   90.00
_cell.angle_beta   90.00
_cell.angle_gamma   90.00
#
_symmetry.space_group_name_H-M   'P 1'
#
loop_
_entity.id
_entity.type
_entity.pdbx_description
1 polymer ?
#
loop_
_entity_poly.entity_id
_entity_poly.type
_entity_poly.pdbx_seq_one_letter_code
_entity_poly.pdbx_strand_id
1 'polypeptide(L)'
;MSITLLFFILLVGCNSDSFSNLSAFDESSDISEDDLQVEESKDEIINRLEVSTNSDVEALISDNFPFVDSVTGEETTANVYGTLLFEVEELADLFAEIKQPEEISDFIDGQQILAYSDVFVILKESEELDNATFIEVASEQFVKKNYSPNFLTTYFTIRMLDSFFGNNWVSNRRSYCSSNDCYGGYSTSRNYNKGGVTKNRGLGSFRGGGPSTGK
;
A
#
# COMPACT_ATOMS: atom_id res chain seq x y z
N MET A 1 -47.26 -0.51 -55.89
CA MET A 1 -46.99 -0.47 -54.44
C MET A 1 -45.78 0.42 -54.26
N SER A 2 -45.92 1.44 -53.42
CA SER A 2 -45.10 2.67 -53.39
C SER A 2 -43.72 2.45 -52.76
N ILE A 3 -42.70 3.18 -53.21
CA ILE A 3 -42.05 4.24 -52.41
C ILE A 3 -41.00 4.95 -53.27
N THR A 4 -41.27 6.22 -53.50
CA THR A 4 -40.45 7.23 -54.15
C THR A 4 -39.16 7.51 -53.37
N LEU A 5 -38.04 7.42 -54.08
CA LEU A 5 -36.75 7.98 -53.72
C LEU A 5 -36.83 9.51 -53.89
N LEU A 6 -36.66 10.29 -52.82
CA LEU A 6 -36.38 11.72 -52.95
C LEU A 6 -35.34 12.14 -51.89
N PHE A 7 -34.17 12.49 -52.40
CA PHE A 7 -33.09 13.17 -51.69
C PHE A 7 -33.56 14.56 -51.26
N PHE A 8 -33.45 14.87 -49.97
CA PHE A 8 -33.44 16.26 -49.48
C PHE A 8 -32.16 16.47 -48.67
N ILE A 9 -31.25 17.26 -49.25
CA ILE A 9 -30.13 17.88 -48.52
C ILE A 9 -30.67 19.19 -47.96
N LEU A 10 -30.64 19.34 -46.64
CA LEU A 10 -30.72 20.63 -45.98
C LEU A 10 -29.55 20.77 -45.00
N LEU A 11 -28.65 21.68 -45.35
CA LEU A 11 -27.70 22.30 -44.42
C LEU A 11 -28.47 23.23 -43.47
N VAL A 12 -28.07 23.24 -42.19
CA VAL A 12 -27.83 24.41 -41.31
C VAL A 12 -28.00 24.01 -39.84
N GLY A 13 -27.01 24.37 -39.01
CA GLY A 13 -27.24 24.73 -37.60
C GLY A 13 -26.29 24.10 -36.58
N CYS A 14 -25.25 24.84 -36.15
CA CYS A 14 -24.63 24.61 -34.85
C CYS A 14 -25.69 24.77 -33.75
N ASN A 15 -25.89 23.75 -32.93
CA ASN A 15 -26.35 23.95 -31.55
C ASN A 15 -25.99 22.73 -30.69
N SER A 16 -25.10 22.97 -29.73
CA SER A 16 -24.77 22.13 -28.56
C SER A 16 -24.75 20.62 -28.77
N ASP A 17 -23.55 20.10 -29.03
CA ASP A 17 -23.19 18.69 -28.93
C ASP A 17 -23.67 18.11 -27.59
N SER A 18 -24.77 17.37 -27.65
CA SER A 18 -25.16 16.37 -26.65
C SER A 18 -24.21 15.18 -26.72
N PHE A 19 -22.95 15.37 -26.34
CA PHE A 19 -21.97 14.30 -26.11
C PHE A 19 -20.96 14.74 -25.05
N SER A 20 -21.46 15.20 -23.90
CA SER A 20 -20.66 15.47 -22.70
C SER A 20 -21.18 14.64 -21.53
N ASN A 21 -21.17 13.31 -21.67
CA ASN A 21 -21.26 12.39 -20.53
C ASN A 21 -20.86 10.96 -20.92
N LEU A 22 -19.62 10.82 -21.38
CA LEU A 22 -18.90 9.54 -21.26
C LEU A 22 -17.67 9.76 -20.39
N SER A 23 -17.89 10.12 -19.13
CA SER A 23 -16.92 9.94 -18.06
C SER A 23 -17.11 8.53 -17.49
N ALA A 24 -16.82 7.52 -18.32
CA ALA A 24 -16.88 6.11 -17.96
C ALA A 24 -15.47 5.56 -17.70
N PHE A 25 -14.66 6.33 -16.98
CA PHE A 25 -13.38 5.88 -16.41
C PHE A 25 -12.98 6.87 -15.31
N ASP A 26 -13.82 6.94 -14.27
CA ASP A 26 -13.42 7.50 -12.98
C ASP A 26 -12.91 6.32 -12.15
N GLU A 27 -11.69 5.87 -12.47
CA GLU A 27 -10.95 4.86 -11.72
C GLU A 27 -10.37 5.55 -10.47
N SER A 28 -11.25 5.83 -9.50
CA SER A 28 -10.85 5.99 -8.11
C SER A 28 -10.47 4.60 -7.59
N SER A 29 -9.17 4.35 -7.47
CA SER A 29 -8.58 3.12 -6.93
C SER A 29 -8.76 3.08 -5.40
N ASP A 30 -10.01 3.15 -4.94
CA ASP A 30 -10.34 2.95 -3.54
C ASP A 30 -10.52 1.43 -3.37
N ILE A 31 -9.69 0.81 -2.53
CA ILE A 31 -9.73 -0.65 -2.28
C ILE A 31 -11.07 -0.96 -1.61
N SER A 32 -11.78 -1.93 -2.15
CA SER A 32 -13.10 -2.35 -1.66
C SER A 32 -13.03 -3.71 -0.98
N GLU A 33 -14.05 -4.05 -0.19
CA GLU A 33 -14.17 -5.39 0.39
C GLU A 33 -14.19 -6.49 -0.67
N ASP A 34 -14.80 -6.22 -1.85
CA ASP A 34 -14.86 -7.17 -2.96
C ASP A 34 -13.47 -7.51 -3.52
N ASP A 35 -12.50 -6.59 -3.43
CA ASP A 35 -11.11 -6.83 -3.88
C ASP A 35 -10.35 -7.76 -2.92
N LEU A 36 -10.81 -7.89 -1.68
CA LEU A 36 -10.18 -8.71 -0.64
C LEU A 36 -10.93 -10.02 -0.36
N GLN A 37 -12.12 -10.19 -0.94
CA GLN A 37 -12.90 -11.41 -0.82
C GLN A 37 -12.23 -12.57 -1.56
N VAL A 38 -12.21 -13.73 -0.89
CA VAL A 38 -11.71 -15.00 -1.43
C VAL A 38 -12.78 -16.06 -1.22
N GLU A 39 -12.85 -17.05 -2.13
CA GLU A 39 -13.81 -18.15 -2.02
C GLU A 39 -13.38 -19.15 -0.94
N GLU A 40 -12.08 -19.29 -0.74
CA GLU A 40 -11.50 -20.18 0.26
C GLU A 40 -11.83 -19.75 1.69
N SER A 41 -12.11 -20.75 2.52
CA SER A 41 -12.27 -20.52 3.95
C SER A 41 -10.92 -20.23 4.63
N LYS A 42 -10.98 -19.59 5.79
CA LYS A 42 -9.82 -19.33 6.64
C LYS A 42 -9.00 -20.60 6.92
N ASP A 43 -9.66 -21.69 7.25
CA ASP A 43 -9.01 -22.99 7.53
C ASP A 43 -8.31 -23.56 6.29
N GLU A 44 -8.88 -23.40 5.10
CA GLU A 44 -8.24 -23.85 3.85
C GLU A 44 -6.97 -23.06 3.55
N ILE A 45 -6.98 -21.74 3.80
CA ILE A 45 -5.79 -20.89 3.66
C ILE A 45 -4.71 -21.30 4.67
N ILE A 46 -5.07 -21.51 5.95
CA ILE A 46 -4.13 -21.99 6.98
C ILE A 46 -3.47 -23.30 6.52
N ASN A 47 -4.26 -24.28 6.10
CA ASN A 47 -3.74 -25.56 5.62
C ASN A 47 -2.79 -25.40 4.42
N ARG A 48 -3.11 -24.50 3.46
CA ARG A 48 -2.23 -24.23 2.31
C ARG A 48 -0.90 -23.59 2.72
N LEU A 49 -0.94 -22.66 3.67
CA LEU A 49 0.25 -22.01 4.21
C LEU A 49 1.14 -23.03 4.94
N GLU A 50 0.57 -23.89 5.78
CA GLU A 50 1.29 -24.93 6.52
C GLU A 50 1.91 -26.01 5.62
N VAL A 51 1.25 -26.40 4.52
CA VAL A 51 1.79 -27.42 3.59
C VAL A 51 2.98 -26.86 2.79
N SER A 52 3.08 -25.55 2.65
CA SER A 52 4.04 -24.87 1.77
C SER A 52 5.36 -24.52 2.47
N THR A 53 5.77 -25.28 3.49
CA THR A 53 6.93 -24.98 4.37
C THR A 53 8.29 -24.76 3.68
N ASN A 54 8.47 -25.21 2.44
CA ASN A 54 9.71 -25.01 1.69
C ASN A 54 9.76 -23.72 0.88
N SER A 55 8.64 -22.97 0.81
CA SER A 55 8.57 -21.70 0.10
C SER A 55 9.14 -20.56 0.95
N ASP A 56 9.63 -19.52 0.28
CA ASP A 56 9.95 -18.27 0.95
C ASP A 56 8.68 -17.50 1.31
N VAL A 57 8.74 -16.69 2.37
CA VAL A 57 7.55 -16.05 2.95
C VAL A 57 6.84 -15.13 1.95
N GLU A 58 7.58 -14.51 1.04
CA GLU A 58 7.01 -13.73 -0.06
C GLU A 58 6.08 -14.59 -0.95
N ALA A 59 6.52 -15.80 -1.32
CA ALA A 59 5.71 -16.72 -2.13
C ALA A 59 4.51 -17.25 -1.35
N LEU A 60 4.68 -17.54 -0.04
CA LEU A 60 3.57 -17.92 0.83
C LEU A 60 2.47 -16.85 0.84
N ILE A 61 2.87 -15.58 0.91
CA ILE A 61 1.91 -14.47 0.92
C ILE A 61 1.29 -14.29 -0.46
N SER A 62 2.10 -14.23 -1.52
CA SER A 62 1.61 -13.94 -2.88
C SER A 62 0.67 -15.01 -3.44
N ASP A 63 0.85 -16.26 -3.04
CA ASP A 63 0.07 -17.39 -3.55
C ASP A 63 -1.27 -17.56 -2.84
N ASN A 64 -1.45 -16.95 -1.66
CA ASN A 64 -2.60 -17.20 -0.78
C ASN A 64 -3.42 -15.95 -0.44
N PHE A 65 -2.93 -14.75 -0.72
CA PHE A 65 -3.65 -13.51 -0.45
C PHE A 65 -3.85 -12.65 -1.71
N PRO A 66 -5.02 -12.01 -1.87
CA PRO A 66 -5.26 -11.04 -2.95
C PRO A 66 -4.20 -9.94 -2.98
N PHE A 67 -3.68 -9.68 -4.18
CA PHE A 67 -2.82 -8.52 -4.43
C PHE A 67 -3.65 -7.23 -4.46
N VAL A 68 -3.16 -6.20 -3.78
CA VAL A 68 -3.87 -4.94 -3.56
C VAL A 68 -3.18 -3.79 -4.27
N ASP A 69 -1.90 -3.58 -3.99
CA ASP A 69 -1.16 -2.41 -4.47
C ASP A 69 0.36 -2.67 -4.48
N SER A 70 1.11 -1.74 -5.06
CA SER A 70 2.56 -1.76 -5.13
C SER A 70 3.15 -0.39 -4.79
N VAL A 71 3.97 -0.34 -3.74
CA VAL A 71 4.60 0.90 -3.28
C VAL A 71 5.94 1.05 -3.99
N THR A 72 6.08 2.11 -4.77
CA THR A 72 7.32 2.38 -5.53
C THR A 72 8.27 3.28 -4.76
N GLY A 73 9.46 2.76 -4.50
CA GLY A 73 10.59 3.43 -3.87
C GLY A 73 11.74 3.70 -4.86
N GLU A 74 12.92 4.02 -4.31
CA GLU A 74 14.13 4.29 -5.10
C GLU A 74 14.68 3.01 -5.74
N GLU A 75 14.24 2.75 -6.98
CA GLU A 75 14.60 1.59 -7.81
C GLU A 75 14.16 0.24 -7.25
N THR A 76 13.26 0.25 -6.26
CA THR A 76 12.76 -0.92 -5.55
C THR A 76 11.27 -0.77 -5.31
N THR A 77 10.58 -1.89 -5.18
CA THR A 77 9.13 -1.92 -4.97
C THR A 77 8.80 -2.84 -3.78
N ALA A 78 7.75 -2.50 -3.05
CA ALA A 78 7.12 -3.37 -2.06
C ALA A 78 5.70 -3.71 -2.53
N ASN A 79 5.30 -4.97 -2.37
CA ASN A 79 3.96 -5.43 -2.77
C ASN A 79 3.05 -5.45 -1.56
N VAL A 80 1.79 -5.08 -1.76
CA VAL A 80 0.77 -5.07 -0.73
C VAL A 80 -0.31 -6.06 -1.10
N TYR A 81 -0.64 -6.92 -0.15
CA TYR A 81 -1.72 -7.87 -0.21
C TYR A 81 -2.74 -7.55 0.88
N GLY A 82 -3.91 -8.16 0.84
CA GLY A 82 -4.92 -7.93 1.87
C GLY A 82 -5.80 -9.13 2.13
N THR A 83 -6.48 -9.13 3.26
CA THR A 83 -7.44 -10.17 3.64
C THR A 83 -8.50 -9.62 4.58
N LEU A 84 -9.71 -10.20 4.52
CA LEU A 84 -10.80 -9.98 5.49
C LEU A 84 -10.91 -11.10 6.53
N LEU A 85 -10.03 -12.11 6.46
CA LEU A 85 -10.18 -13.36 7.22
C LEU A 85 -9.30 -13.44 8.47
N PHE A 86 -8.24 -12.62 8.53
CA PHE A 86 -7.23 -12.69 9.57
C PHE A 86 -7.01 -11.32 10.21
N GLU A 87 -6.85 -11.31 11.53
CA GLU A 87 -6.36 -10.16 12.28
C GLU A 87 -4.82 -10.10 12.24
N VAL A 88 -4.24 -8.95 12.58
CA VAL A 88 -2.79 -8.71 12.50
C VAL A 88 -1.98 -9.66 13.37
N GLU A 89 -2.30 -9.76 14.68
CA GLU A 89 -1.54 -10.61 15.61
C GLU A 89 -1.68 -12.09 15.25
N GLU A 90 -2.87 -12.51 14.82
CA GLU A 90 -3.12 -13.87 14.38
C GLU A 90 -2.26 -14.25 13.16
N LEU A 91 -2.19 -13.36 12.16
CA LEU A 91 -1.41 -13.62 10.96
C LEU A 91 0.10 -13.55 11.25
N ALA A 92 0.53 -12.70 12.18
CA ALA A 92 1.91 -12.65 12.64
C ALA A 92 2.34 -13.97 13.29
N ASP A 93 1.52 -14.49 14.20
CA ASP A 93 1.77 -15.76 14.88
C ASP A 93 1.81 -16.92 13.87
N LEU A 94 0.85 -16.97 12.94
CA LEU A 94 0.79 -18.00 11.91
C LEU A 94 2.03 -17.99 11.01
N PHE A 95 2.45 -16.82 10.51
CA PHE A 95 3.65 -16.71 9.69
C PHE A 95 4.90 -17.09 10.47
N ALA A 96 5.01 -16.68 11.75
CA ALA A 96 6.14 -17.02 12.60
C ALA A 96 6.22 -18.52 12.94
N GLU A 97 5.09 -19.21 13.06
CA GLU A 97 5.03 -20.66 13.27
C GLU A 97 5.47 -21.43 12.02
N ILE A 98 5.05 -20.99 10.83
CA ILE A 98 5.41 -21.62 9.56
C ILE A 98 6.88 -21.39 9.22
N LYS A 99 7.35 -20.14 9.36
CA LYS A 99 8.73 -19.75 9.07
C LYS A 99 9.19 -18.75 10.13
N GLN A 100 10.17 -19.17 10.93
CA GLN A 100 10.67 -18.33 12.01
C GLN A 100 11.37 -17.06 11.47
N PRO A 101 10.88 -15.85 11.79
CA PRO A 101 11.57 -14.59 11.48
C PRO A 101 12.79 -14.40 12.40
N GLU A 102 13.73 -13.56 11.97
CA GLU A 102 14.88 -13.17 12.79
C GLU A 102 14.45 -12.29 13.97
N GLU A 103 13.48 -11.40 13.75
CA GLU A 103 12.88 -10.56 14.78
C GLU A 103 11.38 -10.35 14.51
N ILE A 104 10.60 -10.22 15.58
CA ILE A 104 9.17 -9.86 15.55
C ILE A 104 9.03 -8.62 16.42
N SER A 105 8.38 -7.57 15.89
CA SER A 105 8.08 -6.39 16.69
C SER A 105 6.94 -6.62 17.67
N ASP A 106 6.83 -5.75 18.67
CA ASP A 106 5.59 -5.62 19.43
C ASP A 106 4.43 -5.21 18.49
N PHE A 107 3.21 -5.60 18.85
CA PHE A 107 1.98 -5.10 18.24
C PHE A 107 1.67 -3.68 18.76
N ILE A 108 1.69 -2.69 17.86
CA ILE A 108 1.52 -1.28 18.20
C ILE A 108 0.58 -0.63 17.19
N ASP A 109 -0.52 -0.05 17.70
CA ASP A 109 -1.51 0.71 16.92
C ASP A 109 -2.04 -0.04 15.69
N GLY A 110 -2.44 -1.31 15.86
CA GLY A 110 -2.98 -2.11 14.76
C GLY A 110 -1.91 -2.59 13.78
N GLN A 111 -0.63 -2.58 14.14
CA GLN A 111 0.46 -2.94 13.24
C GLN A 111 1.54 -3.78 13.92
N GLN A 112 2.11 -4.71 13.16
CA GLN A 112 3.23 -5.55 13.59
C GLN A 112 4.18 -5.82 12.41
N ILE A 113 5.47 -6.01 12.68
CA ILE A 113 6.49 -6.25 11.65
C ILE A 113 7.25 -7.53 11.98
N LEU A 114 7.37 -8.41 10.98
CA LEU A 114 8.21 -9.60 11.00
C LEU A 114 9.40 -9.36 10.08
N ALA A 115 10.60 -9.43 10.64
CA ALA A 115 11.85 -9.27 9.91
C ALA A 115 12.45 -10.64 9.60
N TYR A 116 12.54 -10.99 8.32
CA TYR A 116 13.26 -12.16 7.81
C TYR A 116 14.62 -11.72 7.25
N SER A 117 15.43 -12.69 6.83
CA SER A 117 16.79 -12.44 6.35
C SER A 117 16.88 -11.47 5.17
N ASP A 118 15.87 -11.44 4.31
CA ASP A 118 15.87 -10.72 3.03
C ASP A 118 14.59 -9.88 2.79
N VAL A 119 13.57 -10.07 3.61
CA VAL A 119 12.28 -9.37 3.51
C VAL A 119 11.74 -8.98 4.88
N PHE A 120 10.97 -7.89 4.89
CA PHE A 120 10.15 -7.46 6.00
C PHE A 120 8.69 -7.64 5.59
N VAL A 121 7.93 -8.28 6.46
CA VAL A 121 6.47 -8.39 6.34
C VAL A 121 5.85 -7.44 7.35
N ILE A 122 5.17 -6.40 6.87
CA ILE A 122 4.48 -5.42 7.69
C ILE A 122 2.99 -5.74 7.62
N LEU A 123 2.42 -6.11 8.76
CA LEU A 123 1.01 -6.41 8.93
C LEU A 123 0.32 -5.21 9.54
N LYS A 124 -0.79 -4.77 8.97
CA LYS A 124 -1.49 -3.56 9.42
C LYS A 124 -3.00 -3.67 9.26
N GLU A 125 -3.75 -3.27 10.27
CA GLU A 125 -5.19 -3.02 10.18
C GLU A 125 -5.48 -1.92 9.16
N SER A 126 -6.51 -2.12 8.35
CA SER A 126 -6.97 -1.09 7.41
C SER A 126 -7.56 0.10 8.16
N GLU A 127 -7.24 1.30 7.67
CA GLU A 127 -7.78 2.56 8.19
C GLU A 127 -9.20 2.83 7.67
N GLU A 128 -9.62 2.12 6.61
CA GLU A 128 -10.83 2.43 5.81
C GLU A 128 -11.81 1.27 5.69
N LEU A 129 -11.32 0.02 5.77
CA LEU A 129 -12.14 -1.19 5.65
C LEU A 129 -12.15 -1.94 6.97
N ASP A 130 -13.33 -2.09 7.57
CA ASP A 130 -13.49 -2.81 8.83
C ASP A 130 -13.03 -4.28 8.68
N ASN A 131 -12.23 -4.75 9.63
CA ASN A 131 -11.70 -6.14 9.68
C ASN A 131 -10.75 -6.51 8.53
N ALA A 132 -10.32 -5.55 7.71
CA ALA A 132 -9.30 -5.82 6.70
C ALA A 132 -7.89 -5.70 7.30
N THR A 133 -7.04 -6.67 7.00
CA THR A 133 -5.61 -6.65 7.31
C THR A 133 -4.82 -6.55 6.01
N PHE A 134 -3.95 -5.56 5.91
CA PHE A 134 -2.97 -5.43 4.83
C PHE A 134 -1.64 -6.07 5.20
N ILE A 135 -1.00 -6.65 4.19
CA ILE A 135 0.25 -7.38 4.28
C ILE A 135 1.20 -6.74 3.27
N GLU A 136 2.08 -5.86 3.73
CA GLU A 136 3.14 -5.29 2.90
C GLU A 136 4.38 -6.18 2.98
N VAL A 137 4.82 -6.68 1.82
CA VAL A 137 6.04 -7.46 1.65
C VAL A 137 7.10 -6.59 0.99
N ALA A 138 8.13 -6.23 1.76
CA ALA A 138 9.18 -5.33 1.34
C ALA A 138 10.55 -6.00 1.47
N SER A 139 11.35 -6.01 0.40
CA SER A 139 12.75 -6.45 0.51
C SER A 139 13.55 -5.62 1.52
N GLU A 140 14.58 -6.20 2.14
CA GLU A 140 15.51 -5.49 3.02
C GLU A 140 16.02 -4.20 2.34
N GLN A 141 16.34 -4.28 1.05
CA GLN A 141 16.82 -3.15 0.28
C GLN A 141 15.78 -2.05 0.10
N PHE A 142 14.50 -2.40 -0.09
CA PHE A 142 13.41 -1.42 -0.11
C PHE A 142 13.30 -0.74 1.26
N VAL A 143 13.31 -1.52 2.34
CA VAL A 143 13.21 -0.99 3.71
C VAL A 143 14.35 -0.02 4.00
N LYS A 144 15.57 -0.46 3.75
CA LYS A 144 16.81 0.30 3.95
C LYS A 144 16.85 1.62 3.21
N LYS A 145 16.35 1.67 1.97
CA LYS A 145 16.42 2.85 1.08
C LYS A 145 15.25 3.80 1.22
N ASN A 146 14.07 3.31 1.61
CA ASN A 146 12.83 4.07 1.51
C ASN A 146 12.24 4.42 2.87
N TYR A 147 12.25 3.50 3.85
CA TYR A 147 11.58 3.74 5.12
C TYR A 147 12.19 4.87 5.93
N SER A 148 11.30 5.55 6.64
CA SER A 148 11.63 6.51 7.68
C SER A 148 12.19 5.74 8.87
N PRO A 149 13.34 6.18 9.40
CA PRO A 149 13.93 5.56 10.57
C PRO A 149 13.04 5.76 11.80
N ASN A 150 12.26 6.85 11.85
CA ASN A 150 11.36 7.08 12.98
C ASN A 150 10.24 6.04 13.03
N PHE A 151 9.68 5.68 11.87
CA PHE A 151 8.68 4.62 11.78
C PHE A 151 9.25 3.29 12.27
N LEU A 152 10.39 2.85 11.72
CA LEU A 152 10.97 1.57 12.13
C LEU A 152 11.41 1.55 13.60
N THR A 153 11.86 2.69 14.15
CA THR A 153 12.23 2.77 15.57
C THR A 153 11.05 2.74 16.54
N THR A 154 9.81 2.80 16.04
CA THR A 154 8.62 2.48 16.84
C THR A 154 8.55 0.98 17.15
N TYR A 155 8.97 0.15 16.19
CA TYR A 155 8.80 -1.31 16.24
C TYR A 155 10.08 -2.06 16.63
N PHE A 156 11.24 -1.53 16.27
CA PHE A 156 12.53 -2.14 16.53
C PHE A 156 13.49 -1.20 17.23
N THR A 157 14.38 -1.77 18.04
CA THR A 157 15.45 -0.98 18.65
C THR A 157 16.43 -0.48 17.59
N ILE A 158 17.09 0.65 17.86
CA ILE A 158 18.16 1.18 16.98
C ILE A 158 19.25 0.12 16.73
N ARG A 159 19.59 -0.67 17.75
CA ARG A 159 20.61 -1.71 17.64
C ARG A 159 20.20 -2.83 16.68
N MET A 160 18.93 -3.25 16.70
CA MET A 160 18.40 -4.24 15.76
C MET A 160 18.45 -3.71 14.32
N LEU A 161 17.96 -2.48 14.11
CA LEU A 161 17.96 -1.86 12.78
C LEU A 161 19.37 -1.67 12.20
N ASP A 162 20.34 -1.28 13.03
CA ASP A 162 21.75 -1.19 12.61
C ASP A 162 22.36 -2.58 12.33
N SER A 163 21.86 -3.65 12.96
CA SER A 163 22.25 -5.04 12.66
C SER A 163 21.79 -5.46 11.28
N PHE A 164 20.53 -5.15 10.92
CA PHE A 164 19.98 -5.44 9.60
C PHE A 164 20.64 -4.61 8.50
N PHE A 165 20.69 -3.29 8.66
CA PHE A 165 21.01 -2.38 7.56
C PHE A 165 22.46 -1.88 7.56
N GLY A 166 23.22 -2.17 8.62
CA GLY A 166 24.59 -1.75 8.83
C GLY A 166 24.74 -0.59 9.84
N ASN A 167 25.94 -0.49 10.40
CA ASN A 167 26.25 0.46 11.48
C ASN A 167 25.86 1.91 11.14
N ASN A 168 25.23 2.59 12.10
CA ASN A 168 24.77 3.98 12.01
C ASN A 168 23.71 4.21 10.93
N TRP A 169 23.04 3.16 10.42
CA TRP A 169 21.99 3.33 9.42
C TRP A 169 20.90 4.26 9.94
N VAL A 170 20.45 4.10 11.19
CA VAL A 170 19.38 4.95 11.76
C VAL A 170 19.79 6.43 11.75
N SER A 171 21.01 6.75 12.18
CA SER A 171 21.51 8.13 12.24
C SER A 171 21.67 8.74 10.84
N ASN A 172 22.27 7.99 9.90
CA ASN A 172 22.46 8.42 8.52
C ASN A 172 21.11 8.62 7.81
N ARG A 173 20.19 7.69 8.00
CA ARG A 173 18.83 7.74 7.45
C ARG A 173 18.06 8.91 8.04
N ARG A 174 18.17 9.20 9.35
CA ARG A 174 17.53 10.38 9.97
C ARG A 174 18.02 11.69 9.35
N SER A 175 19.34 11.81 9.13
CA SER A 175 19.91 12.97 8.46
C SER A 175 19.47 13.10 6.99
N TYR A 176 19.23 11.99 6.30
CA TYR A 176 18.67 12.02 4.95
C TYR A 176 17.19 12.46 4.97
N CYS A 177 16.38 11.88 5.85
CA CYS A 177 14.95 12.15 5.95
C CYS A 177 14.60 13.54 6.51
N SER A 178 15.57 14.27 7.08
CA SER A 178 15.33 15.68 7.48
C SER A 178 15.17 16.62 6.30
N SER A 179 15.58 16.20 5.09
CA SER A 179 15.54 17.01 3.88
C SER A 179 14.92 16.28 2.68
N ASN A 180 14.45 15.05 2.87
CA ASN A 180 13.87 14.21 1.83
C ASN A 180 12.67 13.44 2.38
N ASP A 181 11.73 13.10 1.51
CA ASP A 181 10.58 12.29 1.90
C ASP A 181 10.99 10.83 2.11
N CYS A 182 10.63 10.31 3.28
CA CYS A 182 10.88 8.93 3.66
C CYS A 182 9.55 8.24 3.96
N TYR A 183 9.49 6.98 3.58
CA TYR A 183 8.28 6.20 3.65
C TYR A 183 7.87 5.90 5.09
N GLY A 184 6.60 6.12 5.42
CA GLY A 184 6.06 5.93 6.76
C GLY A 184 5.28 4.65 6.95
N GLY A 185 5.47 3.64 6.08
CA GLY A 185 4.63 2.46 6.01
C GLY A 185 3.37 2.67 5.17
N TYR A 186 2.72 1.57 4.81
CA TYR A 186 1.54 1.58 3.95
C TYR A 186 0.33 2.23 4.61
N SER A 187 -0.41 3.00 3.82
CA SER A 187 -1.64 3.68 4.22
C SER A 187 -2.43 3.96 2.95
N THR A 188 -3.67 3.47 2.89
CA THR A 188 -4.61 3.67 1.77
C THR A 188 -4.88 5.14 1.52
N SER A 189 -4.86 5.95 2.58
CA SER A 189 -5.08 7.39 2.53
C SER A 189 -3.87 8.19 2.02
N ARG A 190 -2.67 7.59 1.95
CA ARG A 190 -1.42 8.28 1.61
C ARG A 190 -0.58 7.51 0.58
N ASN A 191 -0.63 8.00 -0.66
CA ASN A 191 0.23 7.52 -1.74
C ASN A 191 1.68 7.96 -1.52
N TYR A 192 2.56 7.03 -1.14
CA TYR A 192 4.00 7.24 -1.18
C TYR A 192 4.55 6.89 -2.56
N ASN A 193 5.11 7.88 -3.26
CA ASN A 193 5.74 7.68 -4.56
C ASN A 193 7.07 8.43 -4.62
N LYS A 194 8.18 7.71 -4.47
CA LYS A 194 9.52 8.28 -4.59
C LYS A 194 9.97 8.28 -6.06
N GLY A 195 9.41 9.20 -6.86
CA GLY A 195 9.79 9.42 -8.26
C GLY A 195 8.73 9.09 -9.33
N GLY A 196 7.53 8.67 -8.94
CA GLY A 196 6.37 8.48 -9.81
C GLY A 196 5.37 9.63 -9.69
N VAL A 197 4.61 9.91 -10.76
CA VAL A 197 3.65 11.03 -10.82
C VAL A 197 2.62 10.87 -9.70
N THR A 198 2.73 11.71 -8.68
CA THR A 198 1.76 11.79 -7.60
C THR A 198 0.38 12.15 -8.17
N LYS A 199 -0.62 11.27 -8.02
CA LYS A 199 -2.02 11.73 -7.91
C LYS A 199 -2.17 12.37 -6.52
N ASN A 200 -1.60 13.57 -6.36
CA ASN A 200 -1.77 14.38 -5.16
C ASN A 200 -3.24 14.80 -5.06
N ARG A 201 -4.00 14.11 -4.22
CA ARG A 201 -5.29 14.61 -3.72
C ARG A 201 -4.97 15.45 -2.47
N GLY A 202 -5.12 16.77 -2.61
CA GLY A 202 -5.30 17.68 -1.48
C GLY A 202 -4.10 18.53 -1.06
N LEU A 203 -4.05 19.76 -1.58
CA LEU A 203 -3.45 20.88 -0.86
C LEU A 203 -4.14 21.01 0.51
N GLY A 204 -3.47 20.57 1.57
CA GLY A 204 -3.77 20.99 2.94
C GLY A 204 -3.40 22.46 3.14
N SER A 205 -4.21 23.37 2.61
CA SER A 205 -4.16 24.81 2.92
C SER A 205 -4.76 25.07 4.30
N PHE A 206 -4.05 24.69 5.35
CA PHE A 206 -4.29 25.19 6.71
C PHE A 206 -3.00 25.71 7.30
N ARG A 207 -2.58 26.89 6.84
CA ARG A 207 -1.66 27.76 7.57
C ARG A 207 -2.26 29.16 7.63
N GLY A 208 -2.79 29.49 8.80
CA GLY A 208 -3.20 30.83 9.15
C GLY A 208 -2.01 31.80 9.14
N GLY A 209 -2.26 33.00 8.64
CA GLY A 209 -1.35 34.14 8.68
C GLY A 209 -2.10 35.37 8.15
N GLY A 210 -2.60 36.20 9.05
CA GLY A 210 -3.56 37.27 8.74
C GLY A 210 -2.99 38.44 7.94
N PRO A 211 -3.86 39.25 7.28
CA PRO A 211 -3.44 40.49 6.66
C PRO A 211 -3.48 41.64 7.68
N SER A 212 -2.33 41.93 8.29
CA SER A 212 -1.98 43.27 8.76
C SER A 212 -1.04 43.90 7.73
N THR A 213 -1.60 44.80 6.90
CA THR A 213 -0.99 45.90 6.12
C THR A 213 -1.98 46.22 4.99
N GLY A 214 -2.51 47.41 4.78
CA GLY A 214 -2.37 48.73 5.40
C GLY A 214 -3.30 49.69 4.64
N LYS A 215 -3.67 50.80 5.28
CA LYS A 215 -4.14 52.01 4.60
C LYS A 215 -2.95 52.75 4.01
#